data_AF-A0A543F617-F1
#
_entry.id   AF-A0A543F617-F1
#
_cell.length_a   1.000
_cell.length_b   1.000
_cell.length_c   1.000
_cell.angle_alpha   90.00
_cell.angle_beta   90.00
_cell.angle_gamma   90.00
#
_symmetry.space_group_name_H-M   'P 1'
#
loop_
_entity.id
_entity.type
_entity.pdbx_description
1 polymer ?
#
loop_
_entity_poly.entity_id
_entity_poly.type
_entity_poly.pdbx_seq_one_letter_code
_entity_poly.pdbx_strand_id
1 'polypeptide(L)' 'MAVYRCPICEYTYDESAGAPREGFPPGTPWSAVPEGWCCPDCGVREKPDFETLSLTTGDKR' A
#
# COMPACT_ATOMS: atom_id res chain seq x y z
N MET A 1 12.96 -1.98 1.66
CA MET A 1 11.52 -2.29 1.80
C MET A 1 10.77 -1.52 0.76
N ALA A 2 9.78 -2.14 0.14
CA ALA A 2 8.90 -1.44 -0.78
C ALA A 2 7.77 -0.78 0.02
N VAL A 3 7.38 0.43 -0.39
CA VAL A 3 6.22 1.12 0.18
C VAL A 3 5.23 1.28 -0.95
N TYR A 4 3.95 1.08 -0.68
CA TYR A 4 2.89 1.14 -1.69
C TYR A 4 1.95 2.27 -1.33
N ARG A 5 1.75 3.23 -2.24
CA ARG A 5 0.89 4.40 -2.00
C ARG A 5 -0.39 4.29 -2.80
N CYS A 6 -1.50 4.62 -2.15
CA CYS A 6 -2.76 4.82 -2.81
C CYS A 6 -2.72 6.16 -3.58
N PRO A 7 -2.99 6.18 -4.90
CA PRO A 7 -2.99 7.42 -5.69
C PRO A 7 -4.17 8.36 -5.36
N ILE A 8 -5.17 7.90 -4.60
CA ILE A 8 -6.37 8.70 -4.27
C ILE A 8 -6.24 9.41 -2.92
N CYS A 9 -5.94 8.67 -1.85
CA CYS A 9 -5.88 9.21 -0.49
C CYS A 9 -4.46 9.34 0.05
N GLU A 10 -3.45 9.02 -0.76
CA GLU A 10 -2.04 9.09 -0.39
C GLU A 10 -1.62 8.13 0.72
N TYR A 11 -2.51 7.22 1.15
CA TYR A 11 -2.22 6.20 2.14
C TYR A 11 -1.05 5.33 1.71
N THR A 12 -0.04 5.18 2.56
CA THR A 12 1.15 4.37 2.31
C THR A 12 1.15 3.11 3.16
N TYR A 13 1.16 1.96 2.48
CA TYR A 13 1.43 0.66 3.08
C TYR A 13 2.94 0.41 3.11
N ASP A 14 3.51 0.33 4.30
CA ASP A 14 4.90 -0.04 4.53
C ASP A 14 4.95 -1.52 4.93
N GLU A 15 5.73 -2.34 4.22
CA GLU A 15 5.84 -3.78 4.52
C GLU A 15 6.43 -4.07 5.91
N SER A 16 7.31 -3.20 6.41
CA SER A 16 7.92 -3.30 7.74
C SER A 16 6.93 -2.94 8.84
N ALA A 17 6.07 -1.94 8.61
CA ALA A 17 5.02 -1.56 9.56
C ALA A 17 3.78 -2.48 9.47
N GLY A 18 3.51 -3.04 8.28
CA GLY A 18 2.29 -3.76 7.97
C GLY A 18 1.04 -2.88 8.10
N ALA A 19 -0.11 -3.54 8.25
CA ALA A 19 -1.40 -2.88 8.54
C ALA A 19 -2.10 -3.61 9.71
N PRO A 20 -1.64 -3.40 10.96
CA PRO A 20 -2.17 -4.13 12.12
C PRO A 20 -3.66 -3.88 12.37
N ARG A 21 -4.17 -2.71 11.95
CA ARG A 21 -5.60 -2.35 11.95
C ARG A 21 -6.48 -3.27 11.12
N GLU A 22 -5.90 -3.94 10.12
CA GLU A 22 -6.60 -4.88 9.24
C GLU A 22 -6.20 -6.34 9.49
N GLY A 23 -5.31 -6.57 10.46
CA GLY A 23 -4.80 -7.90 10.80
C GLY A 23 -3.49 -8.28 10.11
N PHE A 24 -2.82 -7.34 9.42
CA PHE A 24 -1.50 -7.57 8.84
C PHE A 24 -0.41 -7.08 9.80
N PRO A 25 0.32 -7.98 10.49
CA PRO A 25 1.36 -7.56 11.44
C PRO A 25 2.56 -6.88 10.72
N PRO A 26 3.39 -6.14 11.47
CA PRO A 26 4.63 -5.59 10.94
C PRO A 26 5.54 -6.68 10.36
N GLY A 27 6.11 -6.42 9.18
CA GLY A 27 6.88 -7.38 8.40
C GLY A 27 6.05 -8.17 7.38
N THR A 28 4.77 -7.86 7.20
CA THR A 28 3.93 -8.48 6.17
C THR A 28 4.30 -7.92 4.79
N PRO A 29 4.89 -8.72 3.88
CA PRO A 29 5.22 -8.26 2.55
C PRO A 29 3.95 -8.02 1.73
N TRP A 30 4.02 -7.12 0.76
CA TRP A 30 2.89 -6.80 -0.12
C TRP A 30 2.39 -8.02 -0.90
N SER A 31 3.28 -8.96 -1.21
CA SER A 31 2.92 -10.24 -1.84
C SER A 31 2.03 -11.12 -0.98
N ALA A 32 2.03 -10.96 0.35
CA ALA A 32 1.13 -11.67 1.27
C ALA A 32 -0.24 -11.00 1.40
N VAL A 33 -0.38 -9.75 0.94
CA VAL A 33 -1.66 -9.03 0.96
C VAL A 33 -2.54 -9.54 -0.20
N PRO A 34 -3.79 -9.94 0.08
CA PRO A 34 -4.71 -10.43 -0.95
C PRO A 34 -5.08 -9.33 -1.96
N GLU A 35 -5.38 -9.71 -3.21
CA GLU A 35 -5.69 -8.75 -4.29
C GLU A 35 -6.99 -7.98 -4.05
N GLY A 36 -7.98 -8.59 -3.38
CA GLY A 36 -9.22 -7.92 -2.96
C GLY A 36 -9.09 -7.09 -1.69
N TRP A 37 -7.86 -6.79 -1.25
CA TRP A 37 -7.64 -5.88 -0.14
C TRP A 37 -7.89 -4.44 -0.59
N CYS A 38 -8.91 -3.81 0.01
CA CYS A 38 -9.21 -2.41 -0.22
C CYS A 38 -8.35 -1.52 0.67
N CYS A 39 -8.04 -0.31 0.19
CA CYS A 39 -7.34 0.69 0.98
C CYS A 39 -8.11 0.96 2.30
N PRO A 40 -7.46 0.83 3.48
CA PRO A 40 -8.11 1.01 4.78
C PRO A 40 -8.60 2.42 5.06
N ASP A 41 -8.12 3.39 4.30
CA ASP A 41 -8.38 4.81 4.51
C ASP A 41 -9.55 5.29 3.62
N CYS A 42 -9.46 5.04 2.31
CA CYS A 42 -10.51 5.45 1.38
C CYS A 42 -11.52 4.34 1.03
N GLY A 43 -11.13 3.07 1.04
CA GLY A 43 -11.96 1.94 0.59
C GLY A 43 -12.31 1.95 -0.91
N VAL A 44 -11.79 2.90 -1.69
CA VAL A 44 -12.13 3.09 -3.12
C VAL A 44 -11.23 2.29 -4.04
N ARG A 45 -9.97 2.09 -3.66
CA ARG A 45 -8.96 1.39 -4.46
C ARG A 45 -8.55 0.09 -3.81
N GLU A 46 -8.27 -0.91 -4.65
CA GLU A 46 -7.80 -2.22 -4.23
C GLU A 46 -6.27 -2.31 -4.38
N LYS A 47 -5.65 -3.33 -3.76
CA LYS A 47 -4.23 -3.64 -3.92
C LYS A 47 -3.67 -3.46 -5.34
N PRO A 48 -4.29 -3.95 -6.44
CA PRO A 48 -3.74 -3.76 -7.79
C PRO A 48 -3.61 -2.29 -8.23
N ASP A 49 -4.34 -1.35 -7.64
CA ASP A 49 -4.27 0.08 -7.99
C ASP A 49 -3.17 0.84 -7.22
N PHE A 50 -2.53 0.23 -6.22
CA PHE A 50 -1.51 0.92 -5.44
C PHE A 50 -0.20 1.03 -6.22
N GLU A 51 0.44 2.19 -6.09
CA GLU A 51 1.69 2.49 -6.77
C GLU A 51 2.87 2.21 -5.83
N THR A 52 3.88 1.47 -6.32
CA THR A 52 5.09 1.23 -5.54
C THR A 52 5.96 2.49 -5.50
N LEU A 53 6.15 3.03 -4.29
CA LEU A 53 7.08 4.10 -3.97
C LEU A 53 8.51 3.55 -3.79
N SER A 54 9.08 3.01 -4.87
CA SER A 54 10.49 2.63 -4.92
C SER A 54 11.28 3.71 -5.67
N LEU A 55 11.53 4.87 -5.02
CA LEU A 55 12.46 5.98 -5.37
C LEU A 55 12.78 6.33 -6.84
N THR A 56 12.02 5.89 -7.82
CA THR A 56 12.18 6.25 -9.23
C THR A 56 10.80 6.34 -9.86
N THR A 57 10.54 7.48 -10.51
CA THR A 57 9.25 7.91 -11.08
C THR A 57 8.31 8.49 -10.02
N GLY A 58 7.86 9.73 -10.07
CA GLY A 58 7.96 10.74 -11.11
C GLY A 58 6.94 11.81 -10.73
N ASP A 59 7.30 12.65 -9.76
CA ASP A 59 6.70 13.98 -9.62
C ASP A 59 7.06 14.75 -10.89
N LYS A 60 6.19 14.64 -11.89
CA LYS A 60 6.16 15.54 -13.03
C LYS A 60 4.75 16.09 -13.10
N ARG A 61 4.52 17.21 -12.42
CA ARG A 61 4.37 18.53 -13.06
C ARG A 61 3.64 19.53 -12.17
#